data_AF-A0A7Y8XZ10-F1
#
_entry.id   AF-A0A7Y8XZ10-F1
#
_cell.length_a   1.000
_cell.length_b   1.000
_cell.length_c   1.000
_cell.angle_alpha   90.00
_cell.angle_beta   90.00
_cell.angle_gamma   90.00
#
_symmetry.space_group_name_H-M   'P 1'
#
loop_
_entity.id
_entity.type
_entity.pdbx_description
1 polymer ?
#
loop_
_entity_poly.entity_id
_entity_poly.type
_entity_poly.pdbx_seq_one_letter_code
_entity_poly.pdbx_strand_id
1 'polypeptide(L)'
;MRKFVCCLIVMAAVVGCGTKGDAFKSDIKHAFLEWKKSEISEGHYFAMDSCNGDYFVRMDSLGLESSDAPGIPDEESEIEYDFADLNSDGKQDALITFAPRQCDGGNAAMWSQIQLLALSHNNSYKIDAAFFDEIDSGKGFFHLDSAATSAVFGTYYEFGENDGHCCPGIEKPIRIDMGTKKLEFYKKR
;
A
#
# COMPACT_ATOMS: atom_id res chain seq x y z
N MET A 1 -32.44 -10.29 -68.93
CA MET A 1 -31.34 -9.70 -68.13
C MET A 1 -31.93 -9.17 -66.82
N ARG A 2 -31.80 -9.92 -65.71
CA ARG A 2 -32.25 -9.49 -64.37
C ARG A 2 -31.01 -9.35 -63.48
N LYS A 3 -30.72 -8.12 -63.03
CA LYS A 3 -29.62 -7.81 -62.12
C LYS A 3 -30.07 -8.11 -60.69
N PHE A 4 -29.44 -9.11 -60.06
CA PHE A 4 -29.57 -9.35 -58.63
C PHE A 4 -28.64 -8.39 -57.89
N VAL A 5 -29.23 -7.46 -57.13
CA VAL A 5 -28.51 -6.59 -56.20
C VAL A 5 -28.34 -7.38 -54.90
N CYS A 6 -27.12 -7.87 -54.67
CA CYS A 6 -26.76 -8.55 -53.44
C CYS A 6 -26.46 -7.49 -52.37
N CYS A 7 -27.41 -7.28 -51.47
CA CYS A 7 -27.28 -6.35 -50.36
C CYS A 7 -26.41 -7.01 -49.28
N LEU A 8 -25.12 -6.64 -49.25
CA LEU A 8 -24.18 -7.11 -48.24
C LEU A 8 -24.48 -6.38 -46.92
N ILE A 9 -25.19 -7.05 -46.02
CA ILE A 9 -25.41 -6.55 -44.66
C ILE A 9 -24.11 -6.75 -43.89
N VAL A 10 -23.34 -5.67 -43.74
CA VAL A 10 -22.21 -5.60 -42.82
C VAL A 10 -22.80 -5.54 -41.41
N MET A 11 -22.87 -6.69 -40.73
CA MET A 11 -23.09 -6.73 -39.28
C MET A 11 -21.86 -6.10 -38.62
N ALA A 12 -21.97 -4.83 -38.26
CA ALA A 12 -21.06 -4.20 -37.33
C ALA A 12 -21.23 -4.90 -35.97
N ALA A 13 -20.35 -5.84 -35.66
CA ALA A 13 -20.18 -6.34 -34.31
C ALA A 13 -19.73 -5.14 -33.46
N VAL A 14 -20.67 -4.58 -32.70
CA VAL A 14 -20.38 -3.65 -31.62
C VAL A 14 -19.63 -4.47 -30.57
N VAL A 15 -18.32 -4.58 -30.73
CA VAL A 15 -17.42 -5.08 -29.69
C VAL A 15 -17.54 -4.05 -28.58
N GLY A 16 -18.36 -4.37 -27.59
CA GLY A 16 -18.46 -3.61 -26.35
C GLY A 16 -17.05 -3.45 -25.82
N CYS A 17 -16.59 -2.19 -25.76
CA CYS A 17 -15.34 -1.81 -25.14
C CYS A 17 -15.51 -2.00 -23.63
N GLY A 18 -15.51 -3.26 -23.18
CA GLY A 18 -15.60 -3.63 -21.78
C GLY A 18 -14.32 -3.19 -21.09
N THR A 19 -14.44 -2.19 -20.22
CA THR A 19 -13.69 -1.91 -18.97
C THR A 19 -12.41 -2.71 -18.68
N LYS A 20 -11.48 -2.82 -19.63
CA LYS A 20 -10.13 -3.36 -19.39
C LYS A 20 -9.33 -2.52 -18.39
N GLY A 21 -9.78 -1.30 -18.10
CA GLY A 21 -9.11 -0.35 -17.21
C GLY A 21 -9.13 -0.70 -15.72
N ASP A 22 -9.90 -1.70 -15.25
CA ASP A 22 -10.00 -2.00 -13.81
C ASP A 22 -9.59 -3.42 -13.41
N ALA A 23 -9.32 -4.32 -14.38
CA ALA A 23 -8.97 -5.72 -14.06
C ALA A 23 -7.70 -5.81 -13.18
N PHE A 24 -6.69 -5.00 -13.49
CA PHE A 24 -5.44 -4.98 -12.72
C PHE A 24 -5.65 -4.57 -11.26
N LYS A 25 -6.61 -3.69 -10.97
CA LYS A 25 -6.91 -3.25 -9.59
C LYS A 25 -7.43 -4.42 -8.75
N SER A 26 -8.25 -5.28 -9.34
CA SER A 26 -8.73 -6.50 -8.67
C SER A 26 -7.58 -7.46 -8.40
N ASP A 27 -6.66 -7.64 -9.35
CA ASP A 27 -5.52 -8.54 -9.19
C ASP A 27 -4.54 -8.05 -8.11
N ILE A 28 -4.28 -6.74 -8.06
CA ILE A 28 -3.47 -6.09 -7.00
C ILE A 28 -4.12 -6.27 -5.63
N LYS A 29 -5.43 -6.00 -5.50
CA LYS A 29 -6.16 -6.21 -4.24
C LYS A 29 -6.13 -7.66 -3.80
N HIS A 30 -6.24 -8.59 -4.74
CA HIS A 30 -6.12 -10.01 -4.45
C HIS A 30 -4.72 -10.35 -3.91
N ALA A 31 -3.65 -9.85 -4.54
CA ALA A 31 -2.28 -10.04 -4.06
C ALA A 31 -2.08 -9.47 -2.64
N PHE A 32 -2.64 -8.30 -2.35
CA PHE A 32 -2.63 -7.72 -1.01
C PHE A 32 -3.38 -8.58 0.02
N LEU A 33 -4.56 -9.11 -0.33
CA LEU A 33 -5.32 -9.98 0.57
C LEU A 33 -4.59 -11.29 0.88
N GLU A 34 -3.93 -11.89 -0.11
CA GLU A 34 -3.12 -13.10 0.12
C GLU A 34 -1.90 -12.79 0.99
N TRP A 35 -1.22 -11.66 0.77
CA TRP A 35 -0.14 -11.19 1.64
C TRP A 35 -0.65 -10.98 3.08
N LYS A 36 -1.75 -10.24 3.27
CA LYS A 36 -2.36 -9.99 4.59
C LYS A 36 -2.65 -11.29 5.34
N LYS A 37 -3.21 -12.29 4.66
CA LYS A 37 -3.47 -13.61 5.26
C LYS A 37 -2.18 -14.32 5.69
N SER A 38 -1.13 -14.27 4.87
CA SER A 38 0.17 -14.87 5.20
C SER A 38 0.74 -14.25 6.46
N GLU A 39 0.83 -12.91 6.50
CA GLU A 39 1.38 -12.15 7.61
C GLU A 39 0.64 -12.37 8.94
N ILE A 40 -0.70 -12.47 8.88
CA ILE A 40 -1.51 -12.83 10.05
C ILE A 40 -1.24 -14.27 10.49
N SER A 41 -1.12 -15.21 9.56
CA SER A 41 -0.88 -16.62 9.87
C SER A 41 0.52 -16.87 10.44
N GLU A 42 1.50 -16.04 10.06
CA GLU A 42 2.88 -16.06 10.56
C GLU A 42 3.02 -15.32 11.90
N GLY A 43 1.98 -14.60 12.34
CA GLY A 43 1.94 -13.89 13.61
C GLY A 43 2.65 -12.54 13.60
N HIS A 44 3.02 -12.01 12.43
CA HIS A 44 3.59 -10.67 12.30
C HIS A 44 2.54 -9.57 12.54
N TYR A 45 1.26 -9.87 12.28
CA TYR A 45 0.14 -8.96 12.50
C TYR A 45 -1.07 -9.70 13.09
N PHE A 46 -1.96 -8.96 13.75
CA PHE A 46 -3.26 -9.47 14.16
C PHE A 46 -4.35 -9.19 13.12
N ALA A 47 -5.30 -10.11 13.02
CA ALA A 47 -6.61 -9.81 12.45
C ALA A 47 -7.37 -8.84 13.38
N MET A 48 -8.23 -7.98 12.81
CA MET A 48 -8.91 -6.95 13.60
C MET A 48 -9.86 -7.49 14.66
N ASP A 49 -10.45 -8.68 14.44
CA ASP A 49 -11.26 -9.36 15.44
C ASP A 49 -10.47 -9.76 16.70
N SER A 50 -9.16 -9.92 16.56
CA SER A 50 -8.20 -10.30 17.60
C SER A 50 -7.42 -9.07 18.13
N CYS A 51 -7.48 -7.95 17.41
CA CYS A 51 -6.83 -6.70 17.78
C CYS A 51 -7.72 -5.87 18.73
N ASN A 52 -7.92 -6.35 19.95
CA ASN A 52 -8.69 -5.64 20.97
C ASN A 52 -8.08 -5.80 22.37
N GLY A 53 -8.35 -4.82 23.24
CA GLY A 53 -7.79 -4.77 24.59
C GLY A 53 -8.15 -5.99 25.44
N ASP A 54 -9.33 -6.58 25.25
CA ASP A 54 -9.76 -7.77 26.00
C ASP A 54 -8.89 -9.00 25.67
N TYR A 55 -8.50 -9.16 24.40
CA TYR A 55 -7.57 -10.20 23.98
C TYR A 55 -6.19 -10.01 24.64
N PHE A 56 -5.68 -8.78 24.64
CA PHE A 56 -4.40 -8.44 25.25
C PHE A 56 -4.39 -8.69 26.76
N VAL A 57 -5.39 -8.17 27.48
CA VAL A 57 -5.55 -8.38 28.93
C VAL A 57 -5.67 -9.87 29.26
N ARG A 58 -6.35 -10.65 28.42
CA ARG A 58 -6.46 -12.09 28.61
C ARG A 58 -5.12 -12.80 28.44
N MET A 59 -4.33 -12.47 27.43
CA MET A 59 -2.99 -13.08 27.22
C MET A 59 -2.07 -12.78 28.41
N ASP A 60 -2.04 -11.51 28.86
CA ASP A 60 -1.29 -11.08 30.04
C ASP A 60 -1.73 -11.83 31.31
N SER A 61 -3.04 -11.94 31.54
CA SER A 61 -3.60 -12.66 32.71
C SER A 61 -3.25 -14.16 32.74
N LEU A 62 -2.95 -14.74 31.57
CA LEU A 62 -2.54 -16.14 31.42
C LEU A 62 -1.01 -16.30 31.53
N GLY A 63 -0.26 -15.21 31.71
CA GLY A 63 1.20 -15.21 31.72
C GLY A 63 1.80 -15.62 30.37
N LEU A 64 1.03 -15.48 29.29
CA LEU A 64 1.51 -15.69 27.93
C LEU A 64 2.14 -14.37 27.47
N GLU A 65 3.28 -14.43 26.78
CA GLU A 65 3.84 -13.24 26.16
C GLU A 65 2.79 -12.65 25.20
N SER A 66 2.37 -11.41 25.47
CA SER A 66 1.59 -10.63 24.52
C SER A 66 2.50 -10.39 23.31
N SER A 67 2.06 -10.81 22.13
CA SER A 67 2.71 -10.36 20.91
C SER A 67 2.41 -8.87 20.75
N ASP A 68 3.45 -8.06 20.59
CA ASP A 68 3.34 -6.63 20.30
C ASP A 68 3.01 -6.36 18.82
N ALA A 69 2.60 -7.39 18.08
CA ALA A 69 2.19 -7.28 16.70
C ALA A 69 1.03 -6.28 16.56
N PRO A 70 1.07 -5.36 15.58
CA PRO A 70 -0.06 -4.50 15.30
C PRO A 70 -1.14 -5.23 14.50
N GLY A 71 -2.35 -4.65 14.44
CA GLY A 71 -3.43 -5.10 13.57
C GLY A 71 -3.34 -4.48 12.17
N ILE A 72 -3.77 -5.23 11.15
CA ILE A 72 -3.97 -4.69 9.79
C ILE A 72 -5.47 -4.37 9.62
N PRO A 73 -5.84 -3.16 9.15
CA PRO A 73 -7.23 -2.80 8.90
C PRO A 73 -7.97 -3.79 7.99
N ASP A 74 -9.26 -4.00 8.29
CA ASP A 74 -10.16 -4.80 7.46
C ASP A 74 -11.01 -3.97 6.52
N GLU A 75 -11.25 -2.69 6.84
CA GLU A 75 -12.02 -1.81 5.98
C GLU A 75 -11.16 -1.31 4.82
N GLU A 76 -11.66 -1.48 3.60
CA GLU A 76 -10.96 -1.04 2.40
C GLU A 76 -10.74 0.49 2.38
N SER A 77 -11.61 1.26 3.04
CA SER A 77 -11.47 2.71 3.19
C SER A 77 -10.29 3.16 4.06
N GLU A 78 -9.68 2.24 4.82
CA GLU A 78 -8.49 2.50 5.64
C GLU A 78 -7.19 2.13 4.91
N ILE A 79 -7.30 1.61 3.68
CA ILE A 79 -6.17 1.17 2.86
C ILE A 79 -6.14 2.05 1.61
N GLU A 80 -5.08 2.81 1.46
CA GLU A 80 -4.86 3.69 0.33
C GLU A 80 -4.13 2.93 -0.79
N TYR A 81 -4.52 3.20 -2.04
CA TYR A 81 -3.94 2.60 -3.23
C TYR A 81 -3.62 3.68 -4.26
N ASP A 82 -2.34 3.85 -4.55
CA ASP A 82 -1.85 4.74 -5.59
C ASP A 82 -1.27 3.94 -6.75
N PHE A 83 -1.98 3.95 -7.89
CA PHE A 83 -1.65 3.14 -9.05
C PHE A 83 -0.70 3.88 -10.01
N ALA A 84 0.42 3.25 -10.36
CA ALA A 84 1.42 3.78 -11.29
C ALA A 84 2.29 2.65 -11.87
N ASP A 85 3.06 2.90 -12.93
CA ASP A 85 4.09 1.96 -13.43
C ASP A 85 5.38 2.11 -12.62
N LEU A 86 5.46 1.44 -11.46
CA LEU A 86 6.51 1.64 -10.46
C LEU A 86 7.81 0.92 -10.82
N ASN A 87 7.73 -0.20 -11.54
CA ASN A 87 8.89 -0.98 -11.96
C ASN A 87 9.29 -0.78 -13.43
N SER A 88 8.65 0.15 -14.15
CA SER A 88 8.93 0.49 -15.56
C SER A 88 8.71 -0.67 -16.55
N ASP A 89 7.83 -1.62 -16.25
CA ASP A 89 7.51 -2.73 -17.14
C ASP A 89 6.32 -2.43 -18.08
N GLY A 90 5.74 -1.23 -17.99
CA GLY A 90 4.60 -0.79 -18.78
C GLY A 90 3.25 -1.30 -18.28
N LYS A 91 3.20 -1.98 -17.12
CA LYS A 91 1.96 -2.35 -16.43
C LYS A 91 1.71 -1.42 -15.26
N GLN A 92 0.49 -1.44 -14.75
CA GLN A 92 0.11 -0.67 -13.57
C GLN A 92 0.40 -1.50 -12.32
N ASP A 93 1.22 -0.95 -11.44
CA ASP A 93 1.50 -1.41 -10.08
C ASP A 93 0.69 -0.60 -9.07
N ALA A 94 0.92 -0.82 -7.78
CA ALA A 94 0.41 0.07 -6.74
C ALA A 94 1.41 0.29 -5.60
N LEU A 95 1.44 1.52 -5.09
CA LEU A 95 1.80 1.80 -3.70
C LEU A 95 0.56 1.52 -2.85
N ILE A 96 0.71 0.73 -1.79
CA ILE A 96 -0.34 0.44 -0.83
C ILE A 96 0.12 0.98 0.53
N THR A 97 -0.69 1.81 1.16
CA THR A 97 -0.40 2.35 2.49
C THR A 97 -1.59 2.23 3.42
N PHE A 98 -1.30 2.06 4.71
CA PHE A 98 -2.32 2.09 5.77
C PHE A 98 -1.66 2.37 7.13
N ALA A 99 -2.45 2.88 8.06
CA ALA A 99 -2.04 3.01 9.46
C ALA A 99 -2.32 1.67 10.19
N PRO A 100 -1.31 1.02 10.78
CA PRO A 100 -1.55 -0.18 11.56
C PRO A 100 -2.33 0.15 12.85
N ARG A 101 -3.12 -0.80 13.33
CA ARG A 101 -3.93 -0.65 14.54
C ARG A 101 -3.15 -1.11 15.76
N GLN A 102 -3.13 -0.30 16.81
CA GLN A 102 -2.55 -0.70 18.10
C GLN A 102 -3.57 -1.49 18.89
N CYS A 103 -3.26 -2.75 19.13
CA CYS A 103 -4.19 -3.67 19.76
C CYS A 103 -4.15 -3.60 21.30
N ASP A 104 -3.10 -3.00 21.86
CA ASP A 104 -2.90 -2.77 23.30
C ASP A 104 -3.62 -1.51 23.83
N GLY A 105 -4.30 -0.75 22.95
CA GLY A 105 -4.96 0.51 23.31
C GLY A 105 -3.99 1.70 23.49
N GLY A 106 -2.72 1.53 23.11
CA GLY A 106 -1.73 2.60 23.07
C GLY A 106 -1.96 3.61 21.93
N ASN A 107 -1.07 4.61 21.85
CA ASN A 107 -1.07 5.62 20.78
C ASN A 107 0.32 5.86 20.17
N ALA A 108 1.30 4.98 20.48
CA ALA A 108 2.66 5.06 19.98
C ALA A 108 2.78 4.92 18.45
N ALA A 109 1.82 4.25 17.82
CA ALA A 109 1.82 4.01 16.38
C ALA A 109 1.00 5.04 15.58
N MET A 110 0.56 6.16 16.20
CA MET A 110 -0.23 7.18 15.51
C MET A 110 0.46 7.78 14.27
N TRP A 111 1.79 7.76 14.26
CA TRP A 111 2.63 8.24 13.16
C TRP A 111 3.21 7.10 12.32
N SER A 112 2.82 5.86 12.59
CA SER A 112 3.24 4.75 11.78
C SER A 112 2.35 4.63 10.55
N GLN A 113 2.98 4.29 9.44
CA GLN A 113 2.30 3.92 8.21
C GLN A 113 3.05 2.69 7.70
N ILE A 114 2.33 1.64 7.36
CA ILE A 114 2.89 0.51 6.63
C ILE A 114 2.87 0.90 5.15
N GLN A 115 3.98 0.72 4.45
CA GLN A 115 4.08 0.95 3.01
C GLN A 115 4.49 -0.34 2.30
N LEU A 116 3.72 -0.71 1.28
CA LEU A 116 3.95 -1.90 0.49
C LEU A 116 3.92 -1.55 -0.99
N LEU A 117 4.60 -2.36 -1.79
CA LEU A 117 4.52 -2.28 -3.25
C LEU A 117 3.85 -3.53 -3.80
N ALA A 118 2.78 -3.36 -4.57
CA ALA A 118 2.25 -4.43 -5.40
C ALA A 118 2.84 -4.30 -6.81
N LEU A 119 3.90 -5.06 -7.07
CA LEU A 119 4.65 -4.98 -8.32
C LEU A 119 4.22 -6.08 -9.28
N SER A 120 4.02 -5.71 -10.53
CA SER A 120 3.80 -6.60 -11.64
C SER A 120 5.00 -7.55 -11.80
N HIS A 121 4.71 -8.83 -11.94
CA HIS A 121 5.72 -9.85 -12.16
C HIS A 121 5.14 -10.96 -13.02
N ASN A 122 5.65 -11.10 -14.25
CA ASN A 122 5.07 -11.99 -15.26
C ASN A 122 3.59 -11.66 -15.53
N ASN A 123 2.66 -12.55 -15.12
CA ASN A 123 1.21 -12.43 -15.32
C ASN A 123 0.46 -12.27 -13.99
N SER A 124 1.15 -11.87 -12.92
CA SER A 124 0.59 -11.69 -11.57
C SER A 124 1.22 -10.48 -10.87
N TYR A 125 0.78 -10.21 -9.65
CA TYR A 125 1.39 -9.21 -8.77
C TYR A 125 2.04 -9.88 -7.56
N LYS A 126 3.14 -9.30 -7.08
CA LYS A 126 3.81 -9.70 -5.85
C LYS A 126 3.87 -8.49 -4.92
N ILE A 127 3.57 -8.73 -3.63
CA ILE A 127 3.79 -7.73 -2.59
C ILE A 127 5.27 -7.73 -2.19
N ASP A 128 5.90 -6.57 -2.28
CA ASP A 128 7.22 -6.29 -1.72
C ASP A 128 7.03 -5.38 -0.49
N ALA A 129 7.10 -6.00 0.68
CA ALA A 129 6.96 -5.33 1.97
C ALA A 129 8.30 -4.80 2.52
N ALA A 130 9.44 -5.24 1.96
CA ALA A 130 10.77 -4.93 2.47
C ALA A 130 11.44 -3.78 1.71
N PHE A 131 10.87 -3.34 0.57
CA PHE A 131 11.47 -2.32 -0.28
C PHE A 131 11.86 -1.04 0.49
N PHE A 132 10.98 -0.57 1.36
CA PHE A 132 11.16 0.69 2.09
C PHE A 132 12.09 0.55 3.30
N ASP A 133 12.27 -0.66 3.84
CA ASP A 133 13.22 -0.93 4.94
C ASP A 133 14.68 -0.71 4.50
N GLU A 134 14.95 -0.80 3.19
CA GLU A 134 16.28 -0.56 2.63
C GLU A 134 16.59 0.93 2.40
N ILE A 135 15.63 1.83 2.65
CA ILE A 135 15.80 3.27 2.44
C ILE A 135 16.23 3.94 3.74
N ASP A 136 17.44 4.50 3.74
CA ASP A 136 17.95 5.26 4.88
C ASP A 136 17.17 6.57 5.05
N SER A 137 16.30 6.61 6.08
CA SER A 137 15.56 7.80 6.50
C SER A 137 16.36 8.67 7.51
N GLY A 138 17.57 8.26 7.90
CA GLY A 138 18.35 8.92 8.93
C GLY A 138 17.63 8.92 10.29
N LYS A 139 17.29 10.10 10.80
CA LYS A 139 16.67 10.28 12.12
C LYS A 139 15.14 10.31 12.11
N GLY A 140 14.55 10.30 10.92
CA GLY A 140 13.12 10.53 10.72
C GLY A 140 12.42 9.32 10.13
N PHE A 141 11.18 9.53 9.73
CA PHE A 141 10.33 8.56 9.06
C PHE A 141 9.58 9.26 7.93
N PHE A 142 8.94 8.51 7.04
CA PHE A 142 8.18 9.08 5.95
C PHE A 142 6.78 8.50 5.86
N HIS A 143 5.83 9.33 5.44
CA HIS A 143 4.51 8.91 4.99
C HIS A 143 4.42 9.12 3.50
N LEU A 144 4.04 8.09 2.77
CA LEU A 144 3.85 8.12 1.33
C LEU A 144 2.36 8.27 1.03
N ASP A 145 2.04 9.10 0.04
CA ASP A 145 0.67 9.52 -0.25
C ASP A 145 0.34 9.52 -1.76
N SER A 146 1.32 9.22 -2.61
CA SER A 146 1.15 9.22 -4.05
C SER A 146 2.26 8.48 -4.79
N ALA A 147 1.93 8.01 -5.99
CA ALA A 147 2.83 7.31 -6.89
C ALA A 147 2.80 7.89 -8.31
N ALA A 148 3.93 7.82 -9.00
CA ALA A 148 4.05 8.06 -10.43
C ALA A 148 5.00 7.03 -11.05
N THR A 149 5.17 7.06 -12.38
CA THR A 149 6.09 6.15 -13.05
C THR A 149 7.48 6.20 -12.42
N SER A 150 7.94 5.06 -11.92
CA SER A 150 9.25 4.88 -11.26
C SER A 150 9.51 5.77 -10.03
N ALA A 151 8.48 6.32 -9.39
CA ALA A 151 8.65 7.13 -8.19
C ALA A 151 7.46 7.07 -7.25
N VAL A 152 7.73 7.18 -5.95
CA VAL A 152 6.71 7.45 -4.92
C VAL A 152 7.02 8.76 -4.20
N PHE A 153 5.98 9.41 -3.71
CA PHE A 153 6.07 10.73 -3.09
C PHE A 153 5.39 10.73 -1.73
N GLY A 154 5.76 11.71 -0.92
CA GLY A 154 5.14 11.91 0.36
C GLY A 154 5.85 12.95 1.20
N THR A 155 5.76 12.79 2.51
CA THR A 155 6.31 13.72 3.50
C THR A 155 7.24 12.98 4.45
N TYR A 156 8.44 13.52 4.62
CA TYR A 156 9.39 13.12 5.65
C TYR A 156 9.17 13.93 6.91
N TYR A 157 9.17 13.24 8.04
CA TYR A 157 9.00 13.78 9.38
C TYR A 157 10.23 13.52 10.23
N GLU A 158 10.63 14.53 10.99
CA GLU A 158 11.73 14.44 11.96
C GLU A 158 11.35 15.22 13.23
N PHE A 159 11.68 14.67 14.39
CA PHE A 159 11.53 15.35 15.67
C PHE A 159 12.75 16.24 15.94
N GLY A 160 12.53 17.54 16.04
CA GLY A 160 13.49 18.51 16.54
C GLY A 160 13.71 18.41 18.06
N GLU A 161 14.76 19.07 18.54
CA GLU A 161 15.17 19.01 19.95
C GLU A 161 14.11 19.54 20.94
N ASN A 162 13.21 20.41 20.47
CA ASN A 162 12.17 21.03 21.29
C ASN A 162 10.77 20.47 21.00
N ASP A 163 10.67 19.43 20.18
CA ASP A 163 9.38 18.84 19.86
C ASP A 163 8.87 18.02 21.03
N GLY A 164 7.57 18.10 21.30
CA GLY A 164 6.94 17.11 22.15
C GLY A 164 7.06 15.74 21.50
N HIS A 165 7.32 14.69 22.29
CA HIS A 165 7.44 13.30 21.80
C HIS A 165 6.21 12.77 21.02
N CYS A 166 5.15 13.57 20.87
CA CYS A 166 3.94 13.26 20.14
C CYS A 166 3.79 13.98 18.79
N CYS A 167 4.60 15.00 18.45
CA CYS A 167 4.39 15.78 17.22
C CYS A 167 5.74 16.15 16.55
N PRO A 168 6.06 15.62 15.37
CA PRO A 168 7.24 16.06 14.64
C PRO A 168 7.07 17.51 14.17
N GLY A 169 8.08 18.34 14.35
CA GLY A 169 8.10 19.75 13.98
C GLY A 169 8.83 20.03 12.67
N ILE A 170 9.52 19.03 12.11
CA ILE A 170 10.21 19.13 10.81
C ILE A 170 9.47 18.29 9.79
N GLU A 171 8.95 18.95 8.76
CA GLU A 171 8.26 18.33 7.63
C GLU A 171 8.95 18.70 6.31
N LYS A 172 9.27 17.72 5.47
CA LYS A 172 9.90 17.96 4.16
C LYS A 172 9.25 17.09 3.08
N PRO A 173 8.88 17.65 1.92
CA PRO A 173 8.42 16.84 0.80
C PRO A 173 9.55 15.94 0.31
N ILE A 174 9.23 14.68 0.03
CA ILE A 174 10.18 13.71 -0.49
C ILE A 174 9.69 13.02 -1.76
N ARG A 175 10.66 12.62 -2.56
CA ARG A 175 10.52 11.69 -3.68
C ARG A 175 11.45 10.52 -3.43
N ILE A 176 10.95 9.31 -3.63
CA ILE A 176 11.76 8.09 -3.63
C ILE A 176 11.77 7.54 -5.05
N ASP A 177 12.96 7.33 -5.58
CA ASP A 177 13.17 6.74 -6.89
C ASP A 177 13.17 5.21 -6.82
N MET A 178 12.29 4.55 -7.58
CA MET A 178 12.08 3.10 -7.46
C MET A 178 13.27 2.27 -7.96
N GLY A 179 14.02 2.78 -8.93
CA GLY A 179 15.18 2.07 -9.50
C GLY A 179 16.44 2.23 -8.66
N THR A 180 16.64 3.40 -8.06
CA THR A 180 17.88 3.72 -7.31
C THR A 180 17.72 3.68 -5.79
N LYS A 181 16.48 3.57 -5.29
CA LYS A 181 16.12 3.63 -3.85
C LYS A 181 16.57 4.92 -3.16
N LYS A 182 16.80 5.99 -3.94
CA LYS A 182 17.26 7.28 -3.40
C LYS A 182 16.08 8.10 -2.92
N LEU A 183 16.20 8.60 -1.69
CA LEU A 183 15.31 9.60 -1.11
C LEU A 183 15.83 11.00 -1.45
N GLU A 184 14.98 11.81 -2.07
CA GLU A 184 15.28 13.18 -2.49
C GLU A 184 14.30 14.17 -1.86
N PHE A 185 14.83 15.20 -1.20
CA PHE A 185 14.03 16.31 -0.67
C PHE A 185 13.83 17.38 -1.74
N TYR A 186 12.60 17.89 -1.87
CA TYR A 186 12.32 19.00 -2.78
C TYR A 186 11.52 20.12 -2.10
N LYS A 187 11.54 21.30 -2.72
CA LYS A 187 10.75 22.45 -2.25
C LYS A 187 9.36 22.39 -2.86
N LYS A 188 8.33 22.46 -2.01
CA LYS A 188 6.96 22.72 -2.45
C LYS A 188 6.96 24.11 -3.10
N ARG A 189 6.55 24.17 -4.38
CA ARG A 189 6.44 25.44 -5.12
C ARG A 189 5.24 26.24 -4.64
#